data_AF-A0A849GFL4-F1
#
_entry.id   AF-A0A849GFL4-F1
#
_cell.length_a   1.000
_cell.length_b   1.000
_cell.length_c   1.000
_cell.angle_alpha   90.00
_cell.angle_beta   90.00
_cell.angle_gamma   90.00
#
_symmetry.space_group_name_H-M   'P 1'
#
loop_
_entity.id
_entity.type
_entity.pdbx_description
1 polymer ?
#
loop_
_entity_poly.entity_id
_entity_poly.type
_entity_poly.pdbx_seq_one_letter_code
_entity_poly.pdbx_strand_id
1 'polypeptide(L)'
;MRSIFLIAAALATLLTAFAHSYFGEKRLIAPLVATDDGVMSGLLAKQVIRFAWHFTSLLWIGQALLLLRAAYNPLYFDRTLVAGIGVLYVGAGLIDAVATRGKHIGWPLLTAIGVLAFLSLV
;
A
#
# COMPACT_ATOMS: atom_id res chain seq x y z
N MET A 1 -10.19 2.55 21.75
CA MET A 1 -9.35 3.28 20.76
C MET A 1 -8.76 2.35 19.70
N ARG A 2 -8.29 1.14 20.05
CA ARG A 2 -7.82 0.12 19.09
C ARG A 2 -8.62 0.04 17.78
N SER A 3 -9.93 -0.23 17.85
CA SER A 3 -10.75 -0.40 16.65
C SER A 3 -10.76 0.86 15.76
N ILE A 4 -10.70 2.06 16.35
CA ILE A 4 -10.62 3.32 15.60
C ILE A 4 -9.30 3.38 14.82
N PHE A 5 -8.18 3.02 15.44
CA PHE A 5 -6.88 2.98 14.76
C PHE A 5 -6.81 1.91 13.68
N LEU A 6 -7.38 0.72 13.90
CA LEU A 6 -7.46 -0.32 12.88
C LEU A 6 -8.33 0.10 11.68
N ILE A 7 -9.47 0.74 11.94
CA ILE A 7 -10.34 1.27 10.88
C ILE A 7 -9.62 2.39 10.12
N ALA A 8 -8.96 3.32 10.82
CA ALA A 8 -8.21 4.39 10.20
C ALA A 8 -7.06 3.85 9.33
N ALA A 9 -6.30 2.87 9.82
CA ALA A 9 -5.27 2.18 9.06
C ALA A 9 -5.84 1.51 7.81
N ALA A 10 -6.96 0.78 7.94
CA ALA A 10 -7.61 0.12 6.81
C ALA A 10 -8.09 1.12 5.74
N LEU A 11 -8.73 2.23 6.14
CA LEU A 11 -9.19 3.25 5.21
C LEU A 11 -8.02 3.95 4.50
N ALA A 12 -6.94 4.26 5.22
CA ALA A 12 -5.73 4.82 4.64
C ALA A 12 -5.07 3.83 3.66
N THR A 13 -5.07 2.53 3.97
CA THR A 13 -4.60 1.48 3.07
C THR A 13 -5.45 1.41 1.79
N LEU A 14 -6.77 1.46 1.90
CA LEU A 14 -7.67 1.47 0.73
C LEU A 14 -7.45 2.71 -0.14
N LEU A 15 -7.30 3.88 0.48
CA LEU A 15 -6.99 5.11 -0.24
C LEU A 15 -5.65 5.02 -0.97
N THR A 16 -4.64 4.44 -0.32
CA THR A 16 -3.31 4.20 -0.91
C THR A 16 -3.41 3.23 -2.09
N ALA A 17 -4.14 2.13 -1.94
CA ALA A 17 -4.37 1.16 -3.02
C ALA A 17 -5.06 1.80 -4.23
N PHE A 18 -6.10 2.60 -3.99
CA PHE A 18 -6.76 3.36 -5.06
C PHE A 18 -5.78 4.35 -5.73
N ALA A 19 -5.08 5.16 -4.94
CA ALA A 19 -4.19 6.18 -5.46
C ALA A 19 -3.02 5.59 -6.26
N HIS A 20 -2.41 4.52 -5.76
CA HIS A 20 -1.34 3.79 -6.44
C HIS A 20 -1.83 3.19 -7.75
N SER A 21 -2.93 2.43 -7.72
CA SER A 21 -3.49 1.80 -8.92
C SER A 21 -3.89 2.84 -9.97
N TYR A 22 -4.76 3.78 -9.61
CA TYR A 22 -5.38 4.70 -10.56
C TYR A 22 -4.44 5.83 -11.00
N PHE A 23 -3.89 6.60 -10.06
CA PHE A 23 -3.03 7.73 -10.42
C PHE A 23 -1.68 7.25 -10.94
N GLY A 24 -1.17 6.13 -10.43
CA GLY A 24 0.04 5.50 -10.93
C GLY A 24 -0.07 5.00 -12.36
N GLU A 25 -1.16 4.30 -12.70
CA GLU A 25 -1.39 3.88 -14.09
C GLU A 25 -1.47 5.10 -15.00
N LYS A 26 -2.28 6.10 -14.63
CA LYS A 26 -2.50 7.29 -15.44
C LYS A 26 -1.24 8.14 -15.66
N ARG A 27 -0.40 8.29 -14.62
CA ARG A 27 0.71 9.27 -14.63
C ARG A 27 2.09 8.65 -14.87
N LEU A 28 2.25 7.34 -14.67
CA LEU A 28 3.55 6.67 -14.79
C LEU A 28 3.49 5.47 -15.73
N ILE A 29 2.67 4.46 -15.42
CA ILE A 29 2.73 3.18 -16.14
C ILE A 29 2.19 3.28 -17.57
N ALA A 30 1.03 3.91 -17.78
CA ALA A 30 0.48 4.05 -19.12
C ALA A 30 1.40 4.89 -20.03
N PRO A 31 1.95 6.06 -19.60
CA PRO A 31 2.96 6.77 -20.37
C PRO A 31 4.22 5.93 -20.64
N LEU A 32 4.73 5.21 -19.63
CA LEU A 32 5.91 4.35 -19.78
C LEU A 32 5.69 3.27 -20.83
N VAL A 33 4.54 2.59 -20.79
CA VAL A 33 4.22 1.55 -21.77
C VAL A 33 3.99 2.14 -23.17
N ALA A 34 3.45 3.37 -23.25
CA ALA A 34 3.19 4.05 -24.52
C ALA A 34 4.46 4.50 -25.25
N THR A 35 5.63 4.51 -24.58
CA THR A 35 6.92 4.78 -25.24
C THR A 35 7.24 3.78 -26.35
N ASP A 36 6.77 2.54 -26.19
CA ASP A 36 7.03 1.41 -27.11
C ASP A 36 8.53 1.18 -27.39
N ASP A 37 9.40 1.63 -26.49
CA ASP A 37 10.85 1.55 -26.64
C ASP A 37 11.45 0.37 -25.87
N GLY A 38 12.64 -0.09 -26.30
CA GLY A 38 13.40 -1.13 -25.61
C GLY A 38 12.56 -2.34 -25.17
N VAL A 39 12.56 -2.64 -23.88
CA VAL A 39 11.78 -3.75 -23.28
C VAL A 39 10.27 -3.52 -23.41
N MET A 40 9.81 -2.26 -23.43
CA MET A 40 8.39 -1.93 -23.58
C MET A 40 7.85 -2.20 -24.98
N SER A 41 8.68 -2.45 -26.00
CA SER A 41 8.20 -2.91 -27.32
C SER A 41 7.50 -4.28 -27.28
N GLY A 42 7.81 -5.12 -26.29
CA GLY A 42 7.25 -6.46 -26.16
C GLY A 42 5.91 -6.51 -25.42
N LEU A 43 4.90 -7.16 -26.00
CA LEU A 43 3.57 -7.29 -25.39
C LEU A 43 3.59 -7.90 -23.98
N LEU A 44 4.43 -8.93 -23.77
CA LEU A 44 4.56 -9.58 -22.46
C LEU A 44 5.04 -8.59 -21.39
N ALA A 45 6.05 -7.76 -21.69
CA ALA A 45 6.56 -6.78 -20.75
C ALA A 45 5.50 -5.74 -20.38
N LYS A 46 4.73 -5.26 -21.37
CA LYS A 46 3.59 -4.35 -21.16
C LYS A 46 2.53 -4.95 -20.23
N GLN A 47 2.27 -6.25 -20.33
CA GLN A 47 1.30 -6.94 -19.49
C GLN A 47 1.83 -7.19 -18.08
N VAL A 48 3.07 -7.68 -17.95
CA VAL A 48 3.69 -7.97 -16.67
C VAL A 48 3.84 -6.71 -15.81
N ILE A 49 4.25 -5.58 -16.40
CA ILE A 49 4.43 -4.34 -15.64
C ILE A 49 3.10 -3.79 -15.10
N ARG A 50 2.04 -3.82 -15.90
CA ARG A 50 0.68 -3.43 -15.46
C ARG A 50 0.13 -4.40 -14.41
N PHE A 51 0.33 -5.70 -14.62
CA PHE A 51 -0.08 -6.70 -13.65
C PHE A 51 0.60 -6.47 -12.30
N ALA A 52 1.93 -6.33 -12.27
CA ALA A 52 2.67 -6.09 -11.03
C ALA A 52 2.22 -4.79 -10.33
N TRP A 53 1.94 -3.74 -11.10
CA TRP A 53 1.43 -2.47 -10.59
C TRP A 53 0.08 -2.63 -9.87
N HIS A 54 -0.91 -3.22 -10.54
CA HIS A 54 -2.25 -3.38 -9.96
C HIS A 54 -2.32 -4.48 -8.89
N PHE A 55 -1.51 -5.53 -9.01
CA PHE A 55 -1.46 -6.62 -8.04
C PHE A 55 -1.04 -6.14 -6.65
N THR A 56 -0.10 -5.19 -6.59
CA THR A 56 0.30 -4.56 -5.32
C THR A 56 -0.90 -3.91 -4.61
N SER A 57 -1.77 -3.23 -5.36
CA SER A 57 -3.00 -2.63 -4.80
C SER A 57 -3.98 -3.69 -4.31
N LEU A 58 -4.10 -4.82 -5.02
CA LEU A 58 -4.95 -5.94 -4.61
C LEU A 58 -4.47 -6.54 -3.28
N LEU A 59 -3.16 -6.71 -3.10
CA LEU A 59 -2.58 -7.19 -1.84
C LEU A 59 -2.85 -6.22 -0.68
N TRP A 60 -2.79 -4.91 -0.92
CA TRP A 60 -3.15 -3.91 0.10
C TRP A 60 -4.63 -3.93 0.45
N ILE A 61 -5.53 -4.13 -0.52
CA ILE A 61 -6.96 -4.33 -0.23
C ILE A 61 -7.15 -5.55 0.68
N GLY A 62 -6.44 -6.65 0.42
CA GLY A 62 -6.43 -7.82 1.31
C GLY A 62 -6.02 -7.47 2.74
N GLN A 63 -4.94 -6.70 2.92
CA GLN A 63 -4.50 -6.24 4.24
C GLN A 63 -5.52 -5.34 4.92
N ALA A 64 -6.18 -4.43 4.19
CA ALA A 64 -7.26 -3.60 4.73
C ALA A 64 -8.43 -4.45 5.24
N LEU A 65 -8.82 -5.50 4.53
CA LEU A 65 -9.86 -6.44 4.97
C LEU A 65 -9.47 -7.16 6.27
N LEU A 66 -8.21 -7.57 6.42
CA LEU A 66 -7.71 -8.17 7.66
C LEU A 66 -7.79 -7.19 8.84
N LEU A 67 -7.37 -5.93 8.62
CA LEU A 67 -7.46 -4.88 9.64
C LEU A 67 -8.91 -4.58 10.04
N LEU A 68 -9.83 -4.48 9.07
CA LEU A 68 -11.27 -4.32 9.35
C LEU A 68 -11.83 -5.52 10.12
N ARG A 69 -11.44 -6.74 9.73
CA ARG A 69 -11.89 -7.96 10.42
C ARG A 69 -11.48 -7.95 11.89
N ALA A 70 -10.22 -7.59 12.18
CA ALA A 70 -9.71 -7.43 13.54
C ALA A 70 -10.38 -6.27 14.30
N ALA A 71 -10.80 -5.21 13.61
CA ALA A 71 -11.46 -4.06 14.22
C ALA A 71 -12.88 -4.36 14.71
N TYR A 72 -13.65 -5.13 13.93
CA TYR A 72 -15.06 -5.43 14.20
C TYR A 72 -15.26 -6.67 15.09
N ASN A 73 -14.28 -7.58 15.15
CA ASN A 73 -14.41 -8.78 15.96
C ASN A 73 -13.08 -9.11 16.68
N PRO A 74 -13.04 -8.96 18.03
CA PRO A 74 -11.85 -9.22 18.83
C PRO A 74 -11.25 -10.61 18.70
N LEU A 75 -12.04 -11.63 18.31
CA LEU A 75 -11.55 -13.00 18.12
C LEU A 75 -10.55 -13.12 16.95
N TYR A 76 -10.59 -12.17 16.00
CA TYR A 76 -9.67 -12.14 14.85
C TYR A 76 -8.52 -11.16 15.05
N PHE A 77 -8.38 -10.57 16.24
CA PHE A 77 -7.25 -9.72 16.53
C PHE A 77 -6.01 -10.57 16.83
N ASP A 78 -5.06 -10.53 15.89
CA ASP A 78 -3.73 -11.11 16.06
C ASP A 78 -2.68 -9.98 16.14
N ARG A 79 -2.02 -9.89 17.30
CA ARG A 79 -1.01 -8.85 17.59
C ARG A 79 0.19 -8.97 16.65
N THR A 80 0.61 -10.18 16.31
CA THR A 80 1.75 -10.44 15.42
C THR A 80 1.43 -10.04 14.00
N LEU A 81 0.22 -10.36 13.52
CA LEU A 81 -0.24 -9.95 12.19
C LEU A 81 -0.29 -8.41 12.08
N VAL A 82 -0.90 -7.73 13.05
CA VAL A 82 -1.01 -6.27 13.04
C VAL A 82 0.37 -5.60 13.16
N ALA A 83 1.26 -6.14 14.01
CA ALA A 83 2.64 -5.66 14.10
C ALA A 83 3.41 -5.87 12.79
N GLY A 84 3.22 -7.01 12.12
CA GLY A 84 3.83 -7.30 10.82
C GLY A 84 3.40 -6.31 9.74
N ILE A 85 2.10 -6.03 9.65
CA ILE A 85 1.58 -4.95 8.78
C ILE A 85 2.22 -3.61 9.15
N GLY A 86 2.27 -3.28 10.45
CA GLY A 86 2.90 -2.05 10.95
C GLY A 86 4.35 -1.89 10.50
N VAL A 87 5.18 -2.91 10.68
CA VAL A 87 6.59 -2.93 10.26
C VAL A 87 6.73 -2.77 8.75
N LEU A 88 5.93 -3.49 7.96
CA LEU A 88 5.99 -3.39 6.50
C LEU A 88 5.67 -1.98 6.00
N TYR A 89 4.63 -1.35 6.54
CA TYR A 89 4.20 -0.01 6.12
C TYR A 89 5.15 1.09 6.59
N VAL A 90 5.60 1.07 7.85
CA VAL A 90 6.61 2.02 8.34
C VAL A 90 7.93 1.84 7.57
N GLY A 91 8.39 0.60 7.42
CA GLY A 91 9.61 0.29 6.68
C GLY A 91 9.54 0.79 5.25
N ALA A 92 8.48 0.46 4.52
CA ALA A 92 8.27 0.92 3.15
C ALA A 92 8.19 2.46 3.06
N GLY A 93 7.45 3.11 3.95
CA GLY A 93 7.32 4.56 3.99
C GLY A 93 8.66 5.27 4.29
N LEU A 94 9.45 4.78 5.24
CA LEU A 94 10.76 5.34 5.54
C LEU A 94 11.77 5.12 4.41
N ILE A 95 11.78 3.92 3.81
CA ILE A 95 12.63 3.62 2.65
C ILE A 95 12.27 4.54 1.48
N ASP A 96 10.98 4.72 1.18
CA ASP A 96 10.48 5.62 0.14
C ASP A 96 10.88 7.08 0.43
N ALA A 97 10.73 7.54 1.67
CA ALA A 97 11.15 8.87 2.09
C ALA A 97 12.65 9.10 1.86
N VAL A 98 13.50 8.15 2.27
CA VAL A 98 14.96 8.26 2.11
C VAL A 98 15.35 8.18 0.64
N ALA A 99 14.86 7.17 -0.09
CA ALA A 99 15.19 6.92 -1.49
C ALA A 99 14.78 8.08 -2.40
N THR A 100 13.64 8.72 -2.11
CA THR A 100 13.12 9.84 -2.91
C THR A 100 13.45 11.21 -2.33
N ARG A 101 14.24 11.27 -1.26
CA ARG A 101 14.59 12.50 -0.51
C ARG A 101 13.35 13.30 -0.11
N GLY A 102 12.31 12.59 0.32
CA GLY A 102 11.03 13.11 0.77
C GLY A 102 10.12 13.65 -0.34
N LYS A 103 10.49 13.49 -1.61
CA LYS A 103 9.74 14.05 -2.75
C LYS A 103 8.55 13.21 -3.18
N HIS A 104 8.57 11.90 -2.90
CA HIS A 104 7.46 11.03 -3.28
C HIS A 104 6.29 11.19 -2.32
N ILE A 105 5.15 11.63 -2.83
CA ILE A 105 3.97 11.94 -2.01
C ILE A 105 3.38 10.74 -1.25
N GLY A 106 3.78 9.51 -1.59
CA GLY A 106 3.29 8.28 -0.95
C GLY A 106 3.92 8.00 0.41
N TRP A 107 5.15 8.46 0.66
CA TRP A 107 5.91 8.09 1.86
C TRP A 107 5.19 8.43 3.18
N PRO A 108 4.52 9.60 3.35
CA PRO A 108 3.87 9.95 4.61
C PRO A 108 2.68 9.03 4.88
N LEU A 109 1.89 8.71 3.84
CA LEU A 109 0.67 7.92 3.99
C LEU A 109 1.00 6.46 4.30
N LEU A 110 2.02 5.90 3.64
CA LEU A 110 2.54 4.57 3.97
C LEU A 110 3.03 4.51 5.42
N THR A 111 3.82 5.49 5.85
CA THR A 111 4.31 5.55 7.24
C THR A 111 3.15 5.68 8.23
N ALA A 112 2.16 6.52 7.93
CA ALA A 112 1.00 6.75 8.79
C ALA A 112 0.15 5.48 8.98
N ILE A 113 -0.05 4.67 7.93
CA ILE A 113 -0.73 3.37 8.04
C ILE A 113 -0.04 2.49 9.08
N GLY A 114 1.28 2.39 9.00
CA GLY A 114 2.06 1.56 9.93
C GLY A 114 2.04 2.09 11.37
N VAL A 115 2.11 3.40 11.55
CA VAL A 115 1.96 4.05 12.87
C VAL A 115 0.57 3.80 13.45
N LEU A 116 -0.50 3.93 12.66
CA LEU A 116 -1.86 3.62 13.09
C LEU A 116 -2.01 2.15 13.51
N ALA A 117 -1.40 1.22 12.75
CA ALA A 117 -1.35 -0.18 13.13
C ALA A 117 -0.67 -0.37 14.50
N PHE A 118 0.47 0.28 14.75
CA PHE A 118 1.16 0.20 16.05
C PHE A 118 0.37 0.83 17.20
N LEU A 119 -0.28 1.98 16.97
CA LEU A 119 -1.15 2.62 17.98
C LEU A 119 -2.32 1.72 18.39
N SER A 120 -2.76 0.81 17.53
CA SER A 120 -3.80 -0.16 17.88
C SER A 120 -3.34 -1.27 18.84
N LEU A 121 -2.02 -1.46 19.00
CA LEU A 121 -1.41 -2.47 19.85
C LEU A 121 -1.25 -2.04 21.31
N VAL A 122 -1.42 -0.75 21.59
CA VAL A 122 -1.25 -0.15 22.93
C VAL A 122 -2.61 0.05 23.61
#